data_AF-A0A960W504-F1
#
_entry.id   AF-A0A960W504-F1
#
_cell.length_a   1.000
_cell.length_b   1.000
_cell.length_c   1.000
_cell.angle_alpha   90.00
_cell.angle_beta   90.00
_cell.angle_gamma   90.00
#
_symmetry.space_group_name_H-M   'P 1'
#
loop_
_entity.id
_entity.type
_entity.pdbx_description
1 polymer ?
#
loop_
_entity_poly.entity_id
_entity_poly.type
_entity_poly.pdbx_seq_one_letter_code
_entity_poly.pdbx_strand_id
1 'polypeptide(L)'
;MPEYYPIITIYLLGYLEDKNLPAIVEIDRVYRDVKSEQVINGYKNDFIEKLTHNSYIIQLTKLDESVQTPLDRILTIFDQKKQTKQREILEYPDEESEKFSSDALLQKAIKRLAKAVLEEKLRKDLEFEEEMEETFSNIIEELKENKKTLKENKRALQEKDKVLKEKDKVLEEKDKVLKESKKALEEKDRLIAELMKKLSQ
;
A
#
# COMPACT_ATOMS: atom_id res chain seq x y z
N MET A 1 10.62 -11.84 42.33
CA MET A 1 10.94 -11.44 40.94
C MET A 1 9.60 -11.26 40.22
N PRO A 2 9.40 -10.23 39.39
CA PRO A 2 8.16 -10.10 38.65
C PRO A 2 8.03 -11.26 37.65
N GLU A 3 6.88 -11.94 37.66
CA GLU A 3 6.51 -12.94 36.65
C GLU A 3 6.34 -12.22 35.32
N TYR A 4 7.23 -12.49 34.37
CA TYR A 4 7.04 -12.05 32.98
C TYR A 4 6.21 -13.11 32.26
N TYR A 5 4.97 -12.75 31.91
CA TYR A 5 4.17 -13.57 31.02
C TYR A 5 4.70 -13.40 29.58
N PRO A 6 4.94 -14.49 28.85
CA PRO A 6 5.37 -14.40 27.46
C PRO A 6 4.27 -13.74 26.63
N ILE A 7 4.67 -12.77 25.79
CA ILE A 7 3.77 -12.19 24.78
C ILE A 7 3.70 -13.18 23.62
N ILE A 8 2.51 -13.66 23.32
CA ILE A 8 2.25 -14.55 22.17
C ILE A 8 1.51 -13.72 21.13
N THR A 9 2.13 -13.55 19.95
CA THR A 9 1.46 -12.86 18.84
C THR A 9 0.71 -13.85 17.96
N ILE A 10 -0.55 -13.55 17.67
CA ILE A 10 -1.41 -14.35 16.80
C ILE A 10 -1.99 -13.45 15.73
N TYR A 11 -1.74 -13.78 14.47
CA TYR A 11 -2.29 -13.14 13.30
C TYR A 11 -3.49 -13.94 12.79
N LEU A 12 -4.67 -13.35 12.85
CA LEU A 12 -5.90 -13.89 12.27
C LEU A 12 -6.11 -13.27 10.90
N LEU A 13 -5.95 -14.07 9.84
CA LEU A 13 -6.05 -13.61 8.45
C LEU A 13 -7.40 -14.02 7.88
N GLY A 14 -8.25 -13.02 7.62
CA GLY A 14 -9.55 -13.19 6.97
C GLY A 14 -9.48 -13.42 5.45
N TYR A 15 -8.31 -13.23 4.86
CA TYR A 15 -8.05 -13.51 3.46
C TYR A 15 -7.04 -14.65 3.31
N LEU A 16 -6.96 -15.20 2.11
CA LEU A 16 -5.96 -16.22 1.78
C LEU A 16 -4.64 -15.52 1.45
N GLU A 17 -3.73 -15.46 2.44
CA GLU A 17 -2.37 -14.94 2.24
C GLU A 17 -1.58 -15.84 1.30
N ASP A 18 -1.65 -17.16 1.50
CA ASP A 18 -0.86 -18.09 0.71
C ASP A 18 -1.51 -19.47 0.58
N LYS A 19 -1.63 -19.93 -0.67
CA LYS A 19 -2.16 -21.27 -1.00
C LYS A 19 -1.27 -22.39 -0.48
N ASN A 20 0.05 -22.19 -0.41
CA ASN A 20 0.99 -23.23 -0.03
C ASN A 20 1.20 -23.33 1.49
N LEU A 21 0.84 -22.29 2.25
CA LEU A 21 0.88 -22.34 3.70
C LEU A 21 -0.32 -23.11 4.26
N PRO A 22 -0.17 -23.89 5.34
CA PRO A 22 -1.30 -24.56 5.99
C PRO A 22 -2.24 -23.55 6.66
N ALA A 23 -3.36 -24.05 7.17
CA ALA A 23 -4.38 -23.22 7.84
C ALA A 23 -3.84 -22.56 9.11
N ILE A 24 -2.97 -23.24 9.86
CA ILE A 24 -2.35 -22.74 11.09
C ILE A 24 -0.85 -22.99 11.02
N VAL A 25 -0.08 -21.91 10.98
CA VAL A 25 1.38 -21.91 10.92
C VAL A 25 1.95 -21.35 12.21
N GLU A 26 2.84 -22.07 12.85
CA GLU A 26 3.70 -21.54 13.91
C GLU A 26 5.01 -21.05 13.28
N ILE A 27 5.41 -19.84 13.65
CA ILE A 27 6.65 -19.20 13.23
C ILE A 27 7.55 -19.09 14.44
N ASP A 28 8.55 -19.97 14.51
CA ASP A 28 9.62 -19.93 15.49
C ASP A 28 10.95 -20.23 14.79
N ARG A 29 11.53 -19.20 14.16
CA ARG A 29 12.69 -19.27 13.26
C ARG A 29 12.51 -20.13 12.00
N VAL A 30 11.57 -21.07 12.02
CA VAL A 30 11.13 -21.95 10.95
C VAL A 30 9.61 -21.96 10.89
N TYR A 31 9.05 -22.43 9.78
CA TYR A 31 7.62 -22.51 9.56
C TYR A 31 7.18 -23.93 9.96
N ARG A 32 6.24 -24.05 10.88
CA ARG A 32 5.71 -25.34 11.33
C ARG A 32 4.20 -25.39 11.13
N ASP A 33 3.71 -26.45 10.50
CA ASP A 33 2.27 -26.73 10.48
C ASP A 33 1.84 -27.22 11.87
N VAL A 34 0.90 -26.51 12.49
CA VAL A 34 0.40 -26.88 13.82
C VAL A 34 -0.44 -28.17 13.80
N LYS A 35 -1.10 -28.49 12.67
CA LYS A 35 -1.95 -29.69 12.59
C LYS A 35 -1.14 -30.97 12.34
N SER A 36 -0.17 -30.90 11.42
CA SER A 36 0.66 -32.06 11.07
C SER A 36 1.99 -32.14 11.83
N GLU A 37 2.34 -31.09 12.59
CA GLU A 37 3.64 -30.89 13.26
C GLU A 37 4.86 -30.92 12.31
N GLN A 38 4.63 -30.82 11.00
CA GLN A 38 5.71 -30.85 10.01
C GLN A 38 6.37 -29.48 9.84
N VAL A 39 7.70 -29.50 9.71
CA VAL A 39 8.49 -28.30 9.39
C VAL A 39 8.49 -28.08 7.88
N ILE A 40 8.07 -26.89 7.47
CA ILE A 40 8.02 -26.46 6.07
C ILE A 40 9.38 -25.85 5.73
N ASN A 41 10.22 -26.62 5.06
CA ASN A 41 11.56 -26.19 4.66
C ASN A 41 11.58 -25.68 3.21
N GLY A 42 12.43 -24.68 2.96
CA GLY A 42 12.66 -24.13 1.61
C GLY A 42 11.53 -23.25 1.07
N TYR A 43 10.47 -23.03 1.85
CA TYR A 43 9.41 -22.10 1.53
C TYR A 43 9.62 -20.77 2.27
N LYS A 44 9.51 -19.66 1.56
CA LYS A 44 9.57 -18.31 2.14
C LYS A 44 8.36 -17.52 1.68
N ASN A 45 7.74 -16.85 2.63
CA ASN A 45 6.57 -16.01 2.38
C ASN A 45 6.93 -14.56 2.75
N ASP A 46 6.61 -13.62 1.85
CA ASP A 46 7.06 -12.23 1.93
C ASP A 46 6.41 -11.44 3.08
N PHE A 47 5.23 -11.85 3.54
CA PHE A 47 4.59 -11.31 4.74
C PHE A 47 5.29 -11.83 6.01
N ILE A 48 5.50 -13.14 6.11
CA ILE A 48 6.14 -13.78 7.27
C ILE A 48 7.57 -13.29 7.48
N GLU A 49 8.36 -13.15 6.40
CA GLU A 49 9.76 -12.71 6.49
C GLU A 49 9.90 -11.25 6.98
N LYS A 50 8.81 -10.46 6.96
CA LYS A 50 8.77 -9.10 7.52
C LYS A 50 8.45 -9.10 9.02
N LEU A 51 8.03 -10.22 9.59
CA LEU A 51 7.75 -10.35 11.01
C LEU A 51 9.06 -10.49 11.79
N THR A 52 9.16 -9.76 12.89
CA THR A 52 10.39 -9.69 13.72
C THR A 52 10.33 -10.55 14.98
N HIS A 53 9.25 -11.30 15.16
CA HIS A 53 8.95 -12.03 16.39
C HIS A 53 8.25 -13.35 16.10
N ASN A 54 8.30 -14.24 17.08
CA ASN A 54 7.61 -15.51 17.01
C ASN A 54 6.10 -15.29 17.05
N SER A 55 5.38 -15.95 16.15
CA SER A 55 3.95 -15.73 15.99
C SER A 55 3.23 -16.94 15.44
N TYR A 56 1.92 -16.97 15.60
CA TYR A 56 1.05 -17.90 14.90
C TYR A 56 0.34 -17.15 13.79
N ILE A 57 0.28 -17.73 12.59
CA ILE A 57 -0.54 -17.26 11.49
C ILE A 57 -1.68 -18.24 11.27
N ILE A 58 -2.89 -17.72 11.29
CA ILE A 58 -4.12 -18.47 11.14
C ILE A 58 -4.86 -17.94 9.92
N GLN A 59 -4.95 -18.75 8.86
CA GLN A 59 -5.71 -18.44 7.66
C GLN A 59 -7.14 -18.95 7.82
N LEU A 60 -8.06 -18.05 8.20
CA LEU A 60 -9.44 -18.40 8.51
C LEU A 60 -10.17 -19.02 7.31
N THR A 61 -9.82 -18.57 6.09
CA THR A 61 -10.35 -19.09 4.82
C THR A 61 -10.11 -20.58 4.57
N LYS A 62 -9.14 -21.20 5.28
CA LYS A 62 -8.78 -22.62 5.17
C LYS A 62 -9.35 -23.49 6.30
N LEU A 63 -10.07 -22.90 7.26
CA LEU A 63 -10.61 -23.64 8.41
C LEU A 63 -11.87 -24.44 8.10
N ASP A 64 -12.62 -24.06 7.05
CA ASP A 64 -13.90 -24.69 6.71
C ASP A 64 -13.77 -26.13 6.19
N GLU A 65 -12.58 -26.53 5.73
CA GLU A 65 -12.39 -27.84 5.10
C GLU A 65 -12.41 -29.00 6.11
N SER A 66 -12.24 -28.73 7.42
CA SER A 66 -12.33 -29.76 8.46
C SER A 66 -12.38 -29.19 9.88
N VAL A 67 -13.56 -28.77 10.36
CA VAL A 67 -13.74 -28.42 11.78
C VAL A 67 -13.68 -29.69 12.64
N GLN A 68 -12.47 -30.11 13.00
CA GLN A 68 -12.23 -31.37 13.74
C GLN A 68 -11.84 -31.10 15.19
N THR A 69 -11.10 -30.02 15.45
CA THR A 69 -10.52 -29.75 16.77
C THR A 69 -11.30 -28.66 17.54
N PRO A 70 -11.17 -28.61 18.88
CA PRO A 70 -11.67 -27.47 19.67
C PRO A 70 -11.09 -26.12 19.20
N LEU A 71 -9.86 -26.11 18.68
CA LEU A 71 -9.21 -24.92 18.13
C LEU A 71 -9.90 -24.47 16.83
N ASP A 72 -10.20 -25.39 15.91
CA ASP A 72 -10.93 -25.04 14.69
C ASP A 72 -12.31 -24.47 15.04
N ARG A 73 -13.01 -25.08 16.02
CA ARG A 73 -14.32 -24.59 16.49
C ARG A 73 -14.25 -23.18 17.03
N ILE A 74 -13.30 -22.85 17.90
CA ILE A 74 -13.21 -21.48 18.43
C ILE A 74 -12.84 -20.46 17.36
N LEU A 75 -12.04 -20.84 16.37
CA LEU A 75 -11.64 -19.95 15.29
C LEU A 75 -12.78 -19.65 14.30
N THR A 76 -13.81 -20.51 14.22
CA THR A 76 -15.00 -20.23 13.39
C THR A 76 -15.77 -18.97 13.82
N ILE A 77 -15.53 -18.43 15.03
CA ILE A 77 -16.13 -17.15 15.45
C ILE A 77 -15.56 -15.92 14.70
N PHE A 78 -14.51 -16.13 13.93
CA PHE A 78 -13.87 -15.07 13.13
C PHE A 78 -14.12 -15.27 11.63
N ASP A 79 -14.96 -16.23 11.25
CA ASP A 79 -15.26 -16.49 9.84
C ASP A 79 -15.99 -15.30 9.20
N GLN A 80 -15.30 -14.62 8.28
CA GLN A 80 -15.80 -13.44 7.57
C GLN A 80 -16.92 -13.76 6.59
N LYS A 81 -17.18 -15.03 6.26
CA LYS A 81 -18.35 -15.41 5.46
C LYS A 81 -19.67 -15.08 6.15
N LYS A 82 -19.65 -14.94 7.47
CA LYS A 82 -20.79 -14.60 8.33
C LYS A 82 -20.98 -13.10 8.52
N GLN A 83 -20.17 -12.29 7.83
CA GLN A 83 -20.22 -10.84 7.91
C GLN A 83 -21.51 -10.31 7.28
N THR A 84 -22.17 -9.40 7.99
CA THR A 84 -23.37 -8.72 7.50
C THR A 84 -23.01 -7.55 6.59
N LYS A 85 -24.01 -6.76 6.18
CA LYS A 85 -23.76 -5.48 5.50
C LYS A 85 -23.02 -4.47 6.38
N GLN A 86 -23.16 -4.60 7.71
CA GLN A 86 -22.33 -3.90 8.69
C GLN A 86 -21.08 -4.76 8.91
N ARG A 87 -19.93 -4.26 8.48
CA ARG A 87 -18.69 -5.01 8.45
C ARG A 87 -18.22 -5.44 9.85
N GLU A 88 -18.69 -4.75 10.86
CA GLU A 88 -18.36 -4.95 12.27
C GLU A 88 -19.17 -6.09 12.91
N ILE A 89 -20.23 -6.56 12.27
CA ILE A 89 -21.15 -7.56 12.82
C ILE A 89 -21.05 -8.86 12.03
N LEU A 90 -20.76 -9.93 12.76
CA LEU A 90 -20.88 -11.31 12.30
C LEU A 90 -22.19 -11.91 12.84
N GLU A 91 -23.04 -12.43 11.95
CA GLU A 91 -24.29 -13.08 12.31
C GLU A 91 -24.12 -14.61 12.39
N TYR A 92 -24.56 -15.19 13.50
CA TYR A 92 -24.56 -16.64 13.71
C TYR A 92 -25.99 -17.15 13.68
N PRO A 93 -26.38 -17.99 12.71
CA PRO A 93 -27.72 -18.56 12.64
C PRO A 93 -28.06 -19.39 13.88
N ASP A 94 -29.34 -19.39 14.28
CA ASP A 94 -29.82 -20.12 15.46
C ASP A 94 -29.56 -21.64 15.39
N GLU A 95 -29.55 -22.23 14.18
CA GLU A 95 -29.25 -23.67 13.96
C GLU A 95 -27.80 -24.04 14.33
N GLU A 96 -26.90 -23.07 14.24
CA GLU A 96 -25.49 -23.20 14.62
C GLU A 96 -25.32 -22.98 16.14
N SER A 97 -26.22 -22.20 16.75
CA SER A 97 -26.24 -21.93 18.19
C SER A 97 -26.39 -23.20 19.04
N GLU A 98 -27.13 -24.21 18.57
CA GLU A 98 -27.28 -25.49 19.28
C GLU A 98 -25.98 -26.30 19.29
N LYS A 99 -25.22 -26.31 18.19
CA LYS A 99 -23.87 -26.93 18.14
C LYS A 99 -22.90 -26.20 19.06
N PHE A 100 -23.00 -24.88 19.10
CA PHE A 100 -22.17 -24.02 19.94
C PHE A 100 -22.56 -24.04 21.42
N SER A 101 -23.78 -24.45 21.77
CA SER A 101 -24.27 -24.52 23.15
C SER A 101 -23.54 -25.59 23.98
N SER A 102 -22.95 -26.58 23.32
CA SER A 102 -22.20 -27.66 23.98
C SER A 102 -20.77 -27.26 24.39
N ASP A 103 -20.20 -26.20 23.82
CA ASP A 103 -18.81 -25.78 24.03
C ASP A 103 -18.74 -24.55 24.95
N ALA A 104 -18.32 -24.77 26.20
CA ALA A 104 -18.26 -23.71 27.22
C ALA A 104 -17.25 -22.59 26.89
N LEU A 105 -16.15 -22.90 26.19
CA LEU A 105 -15.16 -21.88 25.80
C LEU A 105 -15.72 -21.00 24.70
N LEU A 106 -16.36 -21.61 23.72
CA LEU A 106 -17.01 -20.91 22.62
C LEU A 106 -18.14 -19.99 23.10
N GLN A 107 -19.00 -20.49 24.00
CA GLN A 107 -20.05 -19.69 24.64
C GLN A 107 -19.49 -18.48 25.39
N LYS A 108 -18.38 -18.66 26.11
CA LYS A 108 -17.73 -17.56 26.82
C LYS A 108 -17.17 -16.51 25.86
N ALA A 109 -16.58 -16.94 24.74
CA ALA A 109 -16.08 -16.05 23.70
C ALA A 109 -17.23 -15.26 23.04
N ILE A 110 -18.28 -15.95 22.58
CA ILE A 110 -19.46 -15.33 21.96
C ILE A 110 -20.12 -14.35 22.92
N LYS A 111 -20.36 -14.73 24.18
CA LYS A 111 -20.95 -13.83 25.18
C LYS A 111 -20.13 -12.56 25.40
N ARG A 112 -18.80 -12.68 25.37
CA ARG A 112 -17.89 -11.53 25.52
C ARG A 112 -17.92 -10.63 24.30
N LEU A 113 -17.96 -11.20 23.09
CA LEU A 113 -18.08 -10.47 21.83
C LEU A 113 -19.46 -9.80 21.69
N ALA A 114 -20.54 -10.50 22.05
CA ALA A 114 -21.91 -9.96 22.05
C ALA A 114 -22.05 -8.75 22.99
N LYS A 115 -21.33 -8.74 24.12
CA LYS A 115 -21.32 -7.58 25.02
C LYS A 115 -20.76 -6.33 24.32
N ALA A 116 -19.76 -6.48 23.45
CA ALA A 116 -19.20 -5.38 22.68
C ALA A 116 -20.23 -4.81 21.68
N VAL A 117 -21.02 -5.67 21.05
CA VAL A 117 -22.11 -5.26 20.13
C VAL A 117 -23.21 -4.49 20.87
N LEU A 118 -23.46 -4.78 22.14
CA LEU A 118 -24.48 -4.09 22.93
C LEU A 118 -24.01 -2.73 23.49
N GLU A 119 -22.70 -2.45 23.48
CA GLU A 119 -22.14 -1.24 24.06
C GLU A 119 -22.11 -0.09 23.04
N GLU A 120 -23.01 0.89 23.20
CA GLU A 120 -23.17 2.01 22.24
C GLU A 120 -21.88 2.82 22.05
N LYS A 121 -21.14 3.08 23.13
CA LYS A 121 -19.89 3.83 23.05
C LYS A 121 -18.87 3.08 22.18
N LEU A 122 -18.68 1.79 22.44
CA LEU A 122 -17.74 0.96 21.68
C LEU A 122 -18.15 0.85 20.21
N ARG A 123 -19.45 0.78 19.92
CA ARG A 123 -19.95 0.82 18.54
C ARG A 123 -19.59 2.12 17.82
N LYS A 124 -19.80 3.28 18.46
CA LYS A 124 -19.43 4.58 17.87
C LYS A 124 -17.92 4.71 17.69
N ASP A 125 -17.13 4.22 18.64
CA ASP A 125 -15.68 4.21 18.55
C ASP A 125 -15.22 3.36 17.33
N LEU A 126 -15.82 2.18 17.11
CA LEU A 126 -15.57 1.32 15.95
C LEU A 126 -16.00 1.95 14.61
N GLU A 127 -17.21 2.50 14.55
CA GLU A 127 -17.73 3.20 13.36
C GLU A 127 -16.81 4.37 12.97
N PHE A 128 -16.30 5.11 13.97
CA PHE A 128 -15.35 6.21 13.75
C PHE A 128 -13.98 5.71 13.27
N GLU A 129 -13.48 4.60 13.81
CA GLU A 129 -12.22 3.99 13.35
C GLU A 129 -12.31 3.57 11.87
N GLU A 130 -13.43 2.98 11.44
CA GLU A 130 -13.63 2.62 10.02
C GLU A 130 -13.72 3.86 9.12
N GLU A 131 -14.48 4.88 9.52
CA GLU A 131 -14.54 6.15 8.76
C GLU A 131 -13.16 6.79 8.62
N MET A 132 -12.36 6.78 9.69
CA MET A 132 -10.98 7.26 9.64
C MET A 132 -10.13 6.41 8.69
N GLU A 133 -10.19 5.08 8.77
CA GLU A 133 -9.38 4.20 7.92
C GLU A 133 -9.74 4.33 6.43
N GLU A 134 -11.03 4.46 6.10
CA GLU A 134 -11.48 4.77 4.74
C GLU A 134 -10.95 6.13 4.28
N THR A 135 -11.06 7.15 5.12
CA THR A 135 -10.57 8.50 4.82
C THR A 135 -9.06 8.50 4.59
N PHE A 136 -8.29 7.83 5.45
CA PHE A 136 -6.84 7.71 5.29
C PHE A 136 -6.47 6.94 4.02
N SER A 137 -7.17 5.87 3.71
CA SER A 137 -6.95 5.09 2.48
C SER A 137 -7.15 5.97 1.24
N ASN A 138 -8.25 6.72 1.19
CA ASN A 138 -8.53 7.66 0.10
C ASN A 138 -7.46 8.75 -0.02
N ILE A 139 -7.02 9.32 1.12
CA ILE A 139 -5.92 10.32 1.13
C ILE A 139 -4.62 9.72 0.61
N ILE A 140 -4.29 8.48 0.98
CA ILE A 140 -3.07 7.80 0.53
C ILE A 140 -3.11 7.58 -0.99
N GLU A 141 -4.27 7.19 -1.53
CA GLU A 141 -4.46 7.06 -2.98
C GLU A 141 -4.29 8.39 -3.70
N GLU A 142 -4.95 9.45 -3.22
CA GLU A 142 -4.83 10.79 -3.80
C GLU A 142 -3.39 11.31 -3.76
N LEU A 143 -2.68 11.10 -2.64
CA LEU A 143 -1.27 11.46 -2.51
C LEU A 143 -0.38 10.72 -3.52
N LYS A 144 -0.69 9.45 -3.79
CA LYS A 144 0.04 8.64 -4.78
C LYS A 144 -0.16 9.19 -6.19
N GLU A 145 -1.39 9.56 -6.55
CA GLU A 145 -1.71 10.19 -7.83
C GLU A 145 -1.03 11.56 -7.97
N ASN A 146 -1.17 12.43 -6.96
CA ASN A 146 -0.53 13.74 -6.92
C ASN A 146 0.99 13.64 -7.07
N LYS A 147 1.62 12.66 -6.42
CA LYS A 147 3.07 12.40 -6.56
C LYS A 147 3.45 11.98 -7.98
N LYS A 148 2.61 11.20 -8.66
CA LYS A 148 2.82 10.82 -10.07
C LYS A 148 2.72 12.05 -10.98
N THR A 149 1.67 12.86 -10.84
CA THR A 149 1.48 14.11 -11.59
C THR A 149 2.63 15.08 -11.36
N LEU A 150 3.10 15.24 -10.13
CA LEU A 150 4.24 16.09 -9.81
C LEU A 150 5.53 15.62 -10.52
N LYS A 151 5.75 14.30 -10.61
CA LYS A 151 6.89 13.73 -11.33
C LYS A 151 6.83 14.00 -12.83
N GLU A 152 5.64 13.92 -13.42
CA GLU A 152 5.40 14.22 -14.84
C GLU A 152 5.62 15.71 -15.13
N ASN A 153 5.05 16.61 -14.31
CA ASN A 153 5.25 18.05 -14.43
C ASN A 153 6.73 18.44 -14.31
N LYS A 154 7.48 17.80 -13.40
CA LYS A 154 8.93 18.03 -13.26
C LYS A 154 9.69 17.63 -14.53
N ARG A 155 9.31 16.54 -15.19
CA ARG A 155 9.92 16.12 -16.47
C ARG A 155 9.60 17.12 -17.58
N ALA A 156 8.34 17.53 -17.70
CA ALA A 156 7.91 18.53 -18.69
C ALA A 156 8.64 19.88 -18.51
N LEU A 157 8.86 20.31 -17.26
CA LEU A 157 9.62 21.52 -16.97
C LEU A 157 11.09 21.39 -17.40
N GLN A 158 11.72 20.25 -17.12
CA GLN A 158 13.10 19.98 -17.57
C GLN A 158 13.23 19.98 -19.10
N GLU A 159 12.22 19.50 -19.82
CA GLU A 159 12.20 19.56 -21.29
C GLU A 159 12.05 20.99 -21.78
N LYS A 160 11.15 21.79 -21.18
CA LYS A 160 11.01 23.21 -21.52
C LYS A 160 12.31 23.99 -21.28
N ASP A 161 13.02 23.72 -20.18
CA ASP A 161 14.31 24.36 -19.90
C ASP A 161 15.38 24.02 -20.96
N LYS A 162 15.38 22.78 -21.47
CA LYS A 162 16.28 22.40 -22.58
C LYS A 162 15.96 23.17 -23.86
N VAL A 163 14.68 23.26 -24.22
CA VAL A 163 14.23 23.99 -25.41
C VAL A 163 14.56 25.49 -25.29
N LEU A 164 14.40 26.08 -24.10
CA LEU A 164 14.80 27.48 -23.87
C LEU A 164 16.31 27.69 -24.08
N LYS A 165 17.14 26.81 -23.52
CA LYS A 165 18.61 26.87 -23.73
C LYS A 165 19.00 26.73 -25.20
N GLU A 166 18.30 25.91 -25.98
CA GLU A 166 18.54 25.82 -27.43
C GLU A 166 18.12 27.10 -28.15
N LYS A 167 16.98 27.70 -27.80
CA LYS A 167 16.54 28.98 -28.36
C LYS A 167 17.52 30.11 -28.06
N ASP A 168 18.06 30.17 -26.85
CA ASP A 168 19.06 31.17 -26.48
C ASP A 168 20.33 31.05 -27.32
N LYS A 169 20.81 29.82 -27.57
CA LYS A 169 21.96 29.59 -28.48
C LYS A 169 21.68 30.05 -29.90
N VAL A 170 20.49 29.75 -30.43
CA VAL A 170 20.10 30.19 -31.79
C VAL A 170 20.01 31.72 -31.87
N LEU A 171 19.55 32.39 -30.81
CA LEU A 171 19.53 33.85 -30.75
C LEU A 171 20.96 34.43 -30.72
N GLU A 172 21.86 33.86 -29.92
CA GLU A 172 23.28 34.28 -29.90
C GLU A 172 23.95 34.12 -31.27
N GLU A 173 23.68 33.03 -31.99
CA GLU A 173 24.18 32.83 -33.35
C GLU A 173 23.62 33.87 -34.33
N LYS A 174 22.32 34.16 -34.27
CA LYS A 174 21.70 35.21 -35.09
C LYS A 174 22.30 36.59 -34.82
N ASP A 175 22.59 36.91 -33.57
CA ASP A 175 23.21 38.18 -33.20
C ASP A 175 24.64 38.31 -33.75
N LYS A 176 25.41 37.21 -33.78
CA LYS A 176 26.74 37.18 -34.42
C LYS A 176 26.65 37.43 -35.91
N VAL A 177 25.76 36.71 -36.61
CA VAL A 177 25.54 36.90 -38.06
C VAL A 177 25.09 38.34 -38.37
N LEU A 178 24.22 38.92 -37.54
CA LEU A 178 23.77 40.30 -37.72
C LEU A 178 24.92 41.30 -37.56
N LYS A 179 25.82 41.10 -36.59
CA LYS A 179 27.01 41.94 -36.40
C LYS A 179 27.96 41.84 -37.59
N GLU A 180 28.19 40.65 -38.13
CA GLU A 180 29.03 40.45 -39.31
C GLU A 180 28.44 41.12 -40.55
N SER A 181 27.13 40.97 -40.76
CA SER A 181 26.41 41.62 -41.87
C SER A 181 26.49 43.15 -41.80
N LYS A 182 26.35 43.74 -40.60
CA LYS A 182 26.54 45.19 -40.39
C LYS A 182 27.95 45.65 -40.77
N LYS A 183 28.98 44.93 -40.35
CA LYS A 183 30.37 45.25 -40.72
C LYS A 183 30.60 45.19 -42.23
N ALA A 184 30.07 44.16 -42.90
CA ALA A 184 30.18 44.02 -44.35
C ALA A 184 29.45 45.15 -45.10
N LEU A 185 28.32 45.62 -44.56
CA LEU A 185 27.59 46.77 -45.12
C LEU A 185 28.41 48.07 -44.98
N GLU A 186 28.96 48.34 -43.79
CA GLU A 186 29.82 49.50 -43.55
C GLU A 186 31.05 49.50 -44.46
N GLU A 187 31.64 48.33 -44.73
CA GLU A 187 32.76 48.19 -45.66
C GLU A 187 32.36 48.49 -47.11
N LYS A 188 31.20 48.00 -47.56
CA LYS A 188 30.65 48.34 -48.88
C LYS A 188 30.37 49.82 -49.02
N ASP A 189 29.78 50.46 -48.01
CA ASP A 189 29.50 51.90 -48.02
C ASP A 189 30.80 52.71 -48.14
N ARG A 190 31.87 52.30 -47.45
CA ARG A 190 33.21 52.92 -47.60
C ARG A 190 33.77 52.78 -49.01
N LEU A 191 33.70 51.58 -49.60
CA LEU A 191 34.19 51.34 -50.96
C LEU A 191 33.41 52.16 -51.99
N ILE A 192 32.08 52.25 -51.84
CA ILE A 192 31.24 53.09 -52.70
C ILE A 192 31.64 54.55 -52.58
N ALA A 193 31.83 55.07 -51.36
CA ALA A 193 32.26 56.45 -51.15
C ALA A 193 33.63 56.74 -51.80
N GLU A 194 34.57 55.79 -51.72
CA GLU A 194 35.89 55.93 -52.35
C GLU A 194 35.79 55.92 -53.89
N LEU A 195 34.98 55.03 -54.47
CA LEU A 195 34.72 54.99 -55.91
C LEU A 195 34.07 56.28 -56.42
N MET A 196 33.06 56.80 -55.70
CA MET A 196 32.42 58.06 -56.05
C MET A 196 33.41 59.23 -56.05
N LYS A 197 34.37 59.25 -55.12
CA LYS A 197 35.42 60.27 -55.05
C LYS A 197 36.41 60.19 -56.22
N LYS A 198 36.67 58.99 -56.75
CA LYS A 198 37.53 58.80 -57.94
C LYS A 198 36.83 59.18 -59.23
N LEU A 199 35.50 59.03 -59.31
CA LEU A 199 34.69 59.39 -60.47
C LEU A 199 34.45 60.91 -60.62
N SER A 200 34.68 61.69 -59.56
CA SER A 200 34.53 63.15 -59.56
C SER A 200 35.83 63.93 -59.75
N GLN A 201 36.95 63.24 -60.01
CA GLN A 201 38.24 63.80 -60.44
C GLN A 201 38.42 63.66 -61.94
#